data_AF-A0A494YXR9-F1
#
_entry.id   AF-A0A494YXR9-F1
#
_cell.length_a   1.000
_cell.length_b   1.000
_cell.length_c   1.000
_cell.angle_alpha   90.00
_cell.angle_beta   90.00
_cell.angle_gamma   90.00
#
_symmetry.space_group_name_H-M   'P 1'
#
loop_
_entity.id
_entity.type
_entity.pdbx_description
1 polymer ?
#
loop_
_entity_poly.entity_id
_entity_poly.type
_entity_poly.pdbx_seq_one_letter_code
_entity_poly.pdbx_strand_id
1 'polypeptide(L)'
;MHKLFQLGAFLYLGRHLFKLKQSILLIRTYNKGVEQLLDTLNEKMVFIKGKRRKKHKWEVQLEDYQDELIGIEQEITNLTVKLKSEEKDVKKLEGIGITNLIQTLIGKKYEKIEIEKQEVVAVQLQLEEARKTKLEIEESIVTLIDRLESVSGVEEEYQALITLKTEKLQGNNAAFREKLYELSEKEGDTGAYVEELEEALEAGNTVIDALNQAIASLDEAESWGTFDLFGGGALSSAVKHDYIDKATEHIHVAQGRMRHFQKELLDIDQTAQLQIDISGLLKFADFFFDGFIVDWMVQERISESLENIKSQKSTVTAILRELEEEKEEKENEHTLIIEERTRLIEDY
;
A
#
# COMPACT_ATOMS: atom_id res chain seq x y z
N MET A 1 -58.38 56.05 31.70
CA MET A 1 -58.04 54.84 30.92
C MET A 1 -56.65 54.86 30.29
N HIS A 2 -56.20 55.96 29.67
CA HIS A 2 -54.90 56.02 28.98
C HIS A 2 -53.65 55.70 29.85
N LYS A 3 -53.61 56.16 31.11
CA LYS A 3 -52.49 55.87 32.05
C LYS A 3 -52.39 54.40 32.48
N LEU A 4 -53.52 53.70 32.60
CA LEU A 4 -53.56 52.27 32.96
C LEU A 4 -53.06 51.40 31.79
N PHE A 5 -53.37 51.80 30.56
CA PHE A 5 -52.89 51.11 29.35
C PHE A 5 -51.37 51.25 29.17
N GLN A 6 -50.81 52.44 29.43
CA GLN A 6 -49.36 52.67 29.44
C GLN A 6 -48.64 51.87 30.54
N LEU A 7 -49.22 51.78 31.74
CA LEU A 7 -48.64 51.01 32.84
C LEU A 7 -48.64 49.50 32.54
N GLY A 8 -49.71 48.98 31.92
CA GLY A 8 -49.79 47.59 31.48
C GLY A 8 -48.78 47.23 30.39
N ALA A 9 -48.59 48.10 29.40
CA ALA A 9 -47.56 47.93 28.37
C ALA A 9 -46.14 47.95 28.96
N PHE A 10 -45.87 48.84 29.92
CA PHE A 10 -44.57 48.94 30.59
C PHE A 10 -44.25 47.70 31.44
N LEU A 11 -45.25 47.15 32.15
CA LEU A 11 -45.11 45.90 32.91
C LEU A 11 -44.91 44.68 31.99
N TYR A 12 -45.58 44.65 30.84
CA TYR A 12 -45.41 43.59 29.85
C TYR A 12 -44.00 43.61 29.22
N LEU A 13 -43.54 44.78 28.77
CA LEU A 13 -42.17 44.99 28.27
C LEU A 13 -41.12 44.67 29.34
N GLY A 14 -41.34 45.08 30.59
CA GLY A 14 -40.44 44.78 31.71
C GLY A 14 -40.31 43.27 31.98
N ARG A 15 -41.42 42.51 31.96
CA ARG A 15 -41.40 41.05 32.08
C ARG A 15 -40.70 40.37 30.90
N HIS A 16 -40.92 40.85 29.68
CA HIS A 16 -40.28 40.30 28.48
C HIS A 16 -38.77 40.56 28.49
N LEU A 17 -38.33 41.76 28.84
CA LEU A 17 -36.90 42.12 28.98
C LEU A 17 -36.23 41.33 30.10
N PHE A 18 -36.92 41.07 31.21
CA PHE A 18 -36.39 40.24 32.30
C PHE A 18 -36.17 38.79 31.86
N LYS A 19 -37.14 38.18 31.15
CA LYS A 19 -36.98 36.84 30.57
C LYS A 19 -35.82 36.80 29.57
N LEU A 20 -35.71 37.80 28.70
CA LEU A 20 -34.61 37.91 27.72
C LEU A 20 -33.24 37.98 28.42
N LYS A 21 -33.12 38.79 29.49
CA LYS A 21 -31.89 38.89 30.29
C LYS A 21 -31.53 37.57 30.98
N GLN A 22 -32.52 36.84 31.52
CA GLN A 22 -32.29 35.51 32.10
C GLN A 22 -31.81 34.50 31.03
N SER A 23 -32.44 34.48 29.85
CA SER A 23 -32.00 33.63 28.74
C SER A 23 -30.57 33.96 28.30
N ILE A 24 -30.21 35.24 28.18
CA ILE A 24 -28.85 35.67 27.82
C ILE A 24 -27.84 35.25 28.90
N LEU A 25 -28.19 35.36 30.18
CA LEU A 25 -27.31 34.94 31.28
C LEU A 25 -27.10 33.42 31.27
N LEU A 26 -28.14 32.63 31.03
CA LEU A 26 -28.05 31.17 30.90
C LEU A 26 -27.13 30.77 29.73
N ILE A 27 -27.30 31.40 28.57
CA ILE A 27 -26.44 31.16 27.39
C ILE A 27 -24.99 31.50 27.69
N ARG A 28 -24.70 32.65 28.33
CA ARG A 28 -23.33 33.03 28.72
C ARG A 28 -22.71 32.05 29.70
N THR A 29 -23.48 31.56 30.66
CA THR A 29 -22.98 30.61 31.67
C THR A 29 -22.70 29.24 31.05
N TYR A 30 -23.57 28.80 30.13
CA TYR A 30 -23.37 27.58 29.34
C TYR A 30 -22.12 27.67 28.46
N ASN A 31 -21.97 28.75 27.68
CA ASN A 31 -20.80 28.94 26.81
C ASN A 31 -19.48 28.95 27.59
N LYS A 32 -19.46 29.60 28.77
CA LYS A 32 -18.28 29.59 29.66
C LYS A 32 -17.92 28.19 30.16
N GLY A 33 -18.92 27.34 30.41
CA GLY A 33 -18.70 25.94 30.77
C GLY A 33 -18.15 25.10 29.61
N VAL A 34 -18.56 25.40 28.38
CA VAL A 34 -18.02 24.76 27.17
C VAL A 34 -16.56 25.17 26.94
N GLU A 35 -16.21 26.45 27.09
CA GLU A 35 -14.82 26.93 26.98
C GLU A 35 -13.89 26.18 27.96
N GLN A 36 -14.27 26.09 29.24
CA GLN A 36 -13.50 25.36 30.25
C GLN A 36 -13.35 23.86 29.93
N LEU A 37 -14.38 23.26 29.33
CA LEU A 37 -14.32 21.87 28.89
C LEU A 37 -13.35 21.71 27.71
N LEU A 38 -13.39 22.62 26.72
CA LEU A 38 -12.46 22.61 25.58
C LEU A 38 -11.01 22.77 26.02
N ASP A 39 -10.72 23.66 26.98
CA ASP A 39 -9.38 23.80 27.58
C ASP A 39 -8.90 22.47 28.18
N THR A 40 -9.79 21.80 28.94
CA THR A 40 -9.48 20.49 29.55
C THR A 40 -9.24 19.41 28.48
N LEU A 41 -9.98 19.45 27.37
CA LEU A 41 -9.78 18.53 26.25
C LEU A 41 -8.45 18.79 25.54
N ASN A 42 -8.04 20.05 25.39
CA ASN A 42 -6.76 20.44 24.81
C ASN A 42 -5.58 19.95 25.65
N GLU A 43 -5.65 20.09 26.97
CA GLU A 43 -4.63 19.55 27.88
C GLU A 43 -4.50 18.01 27.75
N LYS A 44 -5.63 17.31 27.69
CA LYS A 44 -5.64 15.85 27.46
C LYS A 44 -5.07 15.49 26.09
N MET A 45 -5.37 16.27 25.06
CA MET A 45 -4.89 16.05 23.70
C MET A 45 -3.37 16.10 23.64
N VAL A 46 -2.74 17.07 24.31
CA VAL A 46 -1.27 17.17 24.41
C VAL A 46 -0.67 15.88 25.00
N PHE A 47 -1.27 15.35 26.06
CA PHE A 47 -0.78 14.13 26.70
C PHE A 47 -0.95 12.89 25.79
N ILE A 48 -2.11 12.74 25.14
CA ILE A 48 -2.37 11.63 24.22
C ILE A 48 -1.44 11.69 23.01
N LYS A 49 -1.24 12.86 22.39
CA LYS A 49 -0.26 13.04 21.30
C LYS A 49 1.16 12.67 21.74
N GLY A 50 1.53 12.96 22.99
CA GLY A 50 2.79 12.51 23.58
C GLY A 50 2.92 10.99 23.64
N LYS A 51 1.86 10.27 24.02
CA LYS A 51 1.81 8.80 24.00
C LYS A 51 1.88 8.26 22.56
N ARG A 52 1.12 8.82 21.62
CA ARG A 52 1.14 8.40 20.19
C ARG A 52 2.51 8.51 19.57
N ARG A 53 3.25 9.61 19.84
CA ARG A 53 4.64 9.77 19.40
C ARG A 53 5.57 8.68 19.96
N LYS A 54 5.36 8.25 21.21
CA LYS A 54 6.11 7.14 21.79
C LYS A 54 5.77 5.82 21.12
N LYS A 55 4.47 5.55 20.90
CA LYS A 55 3.99 4.37 20.18
C LYS A 55 4.65 4.28 18.81
N HIS A 56 4.51 5.32 17.98
CA HIS A 56 5.12 5.38 16.65
C HIS A 56 6.64 5.18 16.68
N LYS A 57 7.35 5.83 17.62
CA LYS A 57 8.78 5.62 17.79
C LYS A 57 9.11 4.15 18.09
N TRP A 58 8.35 3.50 18.97
CA TRP A 58 8.59 2.11 19.32
C TRP A 58 8.22 1.14 18.20
N GLU A 59 7.21 1.45 17.38
CA GLU A 59 6.85 0.69 16.18
C GLU A 59 7.99 0.71 15.15
N VAL A 60 8.52 1.89 14.83
CA VAL A 60 9.67 2.03 13.91
C VAL A 60 10.89 1.27 14.44
N GLN A 61 11.21 1.42 15.73
CA GLN A 61 12.32 0.66 16.34
C GLN A 61 12.09 -0.85 16.31
N LEU A 62 10.85 -1.31 16.43
CA LEU A 62 10.52 -2.73 16.37
C LEU A 62 10.75 -3.29 14.97
N GLU A 63 10.32 -2.55 13.94
CA GLU A 63 10.56 -2.89 12.54
C GLU A 63 12.07 -2.98 12.24
N ASP A 64 12.85 -1.97 12.67
CA ASP A 64 14.32 -1.96 12.52
C ASP A 64 14.96 -3.22 13.16
N TYR A 65 14.57 -3.57 14.39
CA TYR A 65 15.11 -4.77 15.05
C TYR A 65 14.64 -6.08 14.41
N GLN A 66 13.44 -6.12 13.82
CA GLN A 66 12.96 -7.29 13.09
C GLN A 66 13.77 -7.50 11.81
N ASP A 67 14.11 -6.44 11.09
CA ASP A 67 15.00 -6.49 9.92
C ASP A 67 16.43 -6.91 10.30
N GLU A 68 16.96 -6.36 11.40
CA GLU A 68 18.26 -6.79 11.95
C GLU A 68 18.24 -8.28 12.34
N LEU A 69 17.13 -8.78 12.90
CA LEU A 69 16.97 -10.18 13.26
C LEU A 69 17.02 -11.09 12.02
N ILE A 70 16.35 -10.70 10.93
CA ILE A 70 16.40 -11.44 9.66
C ILE A 70 17.86 -11.49 9.14
N GLY A 71 18.56 -10.37 9.19
CA GLY A 71 19.96 -10.27 8.77
C GLY A 71 20.89 -11.20 9.57
N ILE A 72 20.81 -11.15 10.91
CA ILE A 72 21.68 -11.96 11.77
C ILE A 72 21.36 -13.46 11.66
N GLU A 73 20.09 -13.83 11.45
CA GLU A 73 19.70 -15.23 11.21
C GLU A 73 20.29 -15.79 9.90
N GLN A 74 20.31 -14.97 8.85
CA GLN A 74 20.96 -15.32 7.60
C GLN A 74 22.48 -15.45 7.77
N GLU A 75 23.11 -14.55 8.54
CA GLU A 75 24.53 -14.63 8.87
C GLU A 75 24.87 -15.91 9.66
N ILE A 76 24.10 -16.22 10.70
CA ILE A 76 24.23 -17.46 11.48
C ILE A 76 24.12 -18.69 10.57
N THR A 77 23.19 -18.67 9.61
CA THR A 77 23.02 -19.75 8.63
C THR A 77 24.26 -19.90 7.75
N ASN A 78 24.78 -18.80 7.20
CA ASN A 78 25.99 -18.78 6.37
C ASN A 78 27.22 -19.26 7.14
N LEU A 79 27.43 -18.75 8.36
CA LEU A 79 28.52 -19.16 9.25
C LEU A 79 28.42 -20.63 9.63
N THR A 80 27.20 -21.15 9.84
CA THR A 80 26.97 -22.58 10.12
C THR A 80 27.35 -23.46 8.92
N VAL A 81 27.03 -23.02 7.70
CA VAL A 81 27.43 -23.73 6.47
C VAL A 81 28.95 -23.69 6.30
N LYS A 82 29.57 -22.52 6.51
CA LYS A 82 31.02 -22.36 6.44
C LYS A 82 31.74 -23.21 7.49
N LEU A 83 31.27 -23.23 8.73
CA LEU A 83 31.85 -24.05 9.78
C LEU A 83 31.89 -25.53 9.38
N LYS A 84 30.79 -26.03 8.80
CA LYS A 84 30.72 -27.42 8.29
C LYS A 84 31.70 -27.69 7.16
N SER A 85 32.00 -26.71 6.29
CA SER A 85 33.02 -26.89 5.24
C SER A 85 34.42 -26.93 5.82
N GLU A 86 34.77 -26.01 6.72
CA GLU A 86 36.11 -25.98 7.35
C GLU A 86 36.36 -27.26 8.17
N GLU A 87 35.35 -27.72 8.95
CA GLU A 87 35.46 -28.99 9.68
C GLU A 87 35.65 -30.21 8.77
N LYS A 88 35.08 -30.18 7.55
CA LYS A 88 35.24 -31.25 6.56
C LYS A 88 36.64 -31.25 5.97
N ASP A 89 37.23 -30.09 5.74
CA ASP A 89 38.57 -29.97 5.17
C ASP A 89 39.65 -30.38 6.17
N VAL A 90 39.49 -30.03 7.46
CA VAL A 90 40.30 -30.60 8.56
C VAL A 90 40.21 -32.15 8.56
N LYS A 91 39.00 -32.73 8.50
CA LYS A 91 38.81 -34.19 8.49
C LYS A 91 39.45 -34.87 7.28
N LYS A 92 39.38 -34.26 6.08
CA LYS A 92 40.06 -34.79 4.89
C LYS A 92 41.57 -34.81 5.07
N LEU A 93 42.16 -33.74 5.61
CA LEU A 93 43.60 -33.64 5.81
C LEU A 93 44.10 -34.62 6.89
N GLU A 94 43.31 -34.84 7.94
CA GLU A 94 43.60 -35.84 8.98
C GLU A 94 43.42 -37.29 8.48
N GLY A 95 42.46 -37.56 7.59
CA GLY A 95 42.11 -38.91 7.11
C GLY A 95 42.97 -39.48 5.97
N ILE A 96 43.78 -38.69 5.26
CA ILE A 96 44.65 -39.20 4.18
C ILE A 96 45.85 -39.95 4.78
N GLY A 97 45.88 -41.27 4.55
CA GLY A 97 46.90 -42.21 5.01
C GLY A 97 48.33 -41.90 4.54
N ILE A 98 49.28 -42.13 5.44
CA ILE A 98 50.70 -41.75 5.34
C ILE A 98 51.45 -42.47 4.20
N THR A 99 50.90 -43.53 3.62
CA THR A 99 51.60 -44.44 2.70
C THR A 99 51.91 -43.86 1.31
N ASN A 100 51.24 -42.80 0.84
CA ASN A 100 51.48 -42.20 -0.49
C ASN A 100 52.18 -40.82 -0.47
N LEU A 101 52.58 -40.31 0.70
CA LEU A 101 52.95 -38.89 0.90
C LEU A 101 54.35 -38.66 1.48
N ILE A 102 55.23 -39.67 1.44
CA ILE A 102 56.46 -39.68 2.26
C ILE A 102 57.63 -38.85 1.70
N GLN A 103 57.70 -38.50 0.41
CA GLN A 103 58.98 -38.03 -0.13
C GLN A 103 59.25 -36.51 -0.12
N THR A 104 58.32 -35.63 0.29
CA THR A 104 58.65 -34.18 0.42
C THR A 104 57.67 -33.32 1.24
N LEU A 105 56.58 -33.89 1.77
CA LEU A 105 55.38 -33.10 2.13
C LEU A 105 54.93 -33.17 3.60
N ILE A 106 55.61 -33.96 4.45
CA ILE A 106 55.18 -34.18 5.85
C ILE A 106 55.11 -32.86 6.63
N GLY A 107 56.12 -31.97 6.51
CA GLY A 107 56.11 -30.66 7.17
C GLY A 107 55.00 -29.72 6.68
N LYS A 108 54.80 -29.64 5.36
CA LYS A 108 53.76 -28.80 4.74
C LYS A 108 52.33 -29.27 5.06
N LYS A 109 52.13 -30.57 5.30
CA LYS A 109 50.84 -31.14 5.70
C LYS A 109 50.45 -30.71 7.12
N TYR A 110 51.39 -30.76 8.08
CA TYR A 110 51.12 -30.33 9.46
C TYR A 110 50.82 -28.82 9.53
N GLU A 111 51.58 -28.00 8.81
CA GLU A 111 51.33 -26.57 8.69
C GLU A 111 49.94 -26.27 8.12
N LYS A 112 49.52 -26.99 7.08
CA LYS A 112 48.19 -26.84 6.50
C LYS A 112 47.07 -27.25 7.46
N ILE A 113 47.22 -28.34 8.20
CA ILE A 113 46.22 -28.77 9.20
C ILE A 113 46.05 -27.71 10.30
N GLU A 114 47.15 -27.08 10.73
CA GLU A 114 47.10 -26.03 11.76
C GLU A 114 46.32 -24.80 11.28
N ILE A 115 46.54 -24.36 10.03
CA ILE A 115 45.80 -23.26 9.41
C ILE A 115 44.29 -23.55 9.38
N GLU A 116 43.91 -24.74 8.92
CA GLU A 116 42.49 -25.11 8.75
C GLU A 116 41.81 -25.25 10.13
N LYS A 117 42.53 -25.67 11.16
CA LYS A 117 42.05 -25.65 12.56
C LYS A 117 41.85 -24.22 13.08
N GLN A 118 42.75 -23.29 12.74
CA GLN A 118 42.57 -21.88 13.09
C GLN A 118 41.35 -21.27 12.37
N GLU A 119 41.11 -21.63 11.12
CA GLU A 119 39.92 -21.20 10.36
C GLU A 119 38.62 -21.72 11.00
N VAL A 120 38.58 -22.98 11.45
CA VAL A 120 37.47 -23.53 12.23
C VAL A 120 37.22 -22.71 13.50
N VAL A 121 38.26 -22.44 14.30
CA VAL A 121 38.12 -21.67 15.55
C VAL A 121 37.64 -20.24 15.28
N ALA A 122 38.15 -19.60 14.22
CA ALA A 122 37.72 -18.26 13.83
C ALA A 122 36.23 -18.22 13.46
N VAL A 123 35.76 -19.17 12.64
CA VAL A 123 34.35 -19.26 12.25
C VAL A 123 33.46 -19.62 13.45
N GLN A 124 33.93 -20.48 14.37
CA GLN A 124 33.21 -20.76 15.62
C GLN A 124 33.04 -19.51 16.48
N LEU A 125 34.09 -18.71 16.65
CA LEU A 125 34.01 -17.46 17.40
C LEU A 125 33.02 -16.48 16.76
N GLN A 126 33.05 -16.34 15.44
CA GLN A 126 32.10 -15.51 14.69
C GLN A 126 30.66 -16.00 14.87
N LEU A 127 30.44 -17.32 14.82
CA LEU A 127 29.11 -17.91 15.00
C LEU A 127 28.57 -17.68 16.42
N GLU A 128 29.41 -17.81 17.44
CA GLU A 128 29.01 -17.55 18.83
C GLU A 128 28.72 -16.06 19.06
N GLU A 129 29.51 -15.15 18.50
CA GLU A 129 29.22 -13.71 18.55
C GLU A 129 27.90 -13.38 17.86
N ALA A 130 27.67 -13.91 16.66
CA ALA A 130 26.42 -13.70 15.92
C ALA A 130 25.19 -14.22 16.70
N ARG A 131 25.31 -15.36 17.38
CA ARG A 131 24.26 -15.89 18.27
C ARG A 131 24.01 -15.00 19.48
N LYS A 132 25.07 -14.43 20.07
CA LYS A 132 24.93 -13.49 21.18
C LYS A 132 24.22 -12.22 20.74
N THR A 133 24.60 -11.66 19.59
CA THR A 133 23.92 -10.51 18.97
C THR A 133 22.44 -10.81 18.72
N LYS A 134 22.12 -12.00 18.18
CA LYS A 134 20.73 -12.43 17.99
C LYS A 134 19.94 -12.39 19.32
N LEU A 135 20.49 -12.92 20.40
CA LEU A 135 19.81 -12.90 21.71
C LEU A 135 19.57 -11.46 22.22
N GLU A 136 20.55 -10.56 22.05
CA GLU A 136 20.41 -9.15 22.43
C GLU A 136 19.31 -8.42 21.62
N ILE A 137 19.20 -8.75 20.32
CA ILE A 137 18.13 -8.25 19.45
C ILE A 137 16.77 -8.81 19.91
N GLU A 138 16.66 -10.11 20.15
CA GLU A 138 15.42 -10.75 20.64
C GLU A 138 14.95 -10.15 21.97
N GLU A 139 15.86 -9.89 22.92
CA GLU A 139 15.55 -9.22 24.20
C GLU A 139 15.07 -7.78 23.99
N SER A 140 15.65 -7.07 23.02
CA SER A 140 15.25 -5.70 22.65
C SER A 140 13.84 -5.67 22.05
N ILE A 141 13.53 -6.63 21.17
CA ILE A 141 12.20 -6.83 20.59
C ILE A 141 11.15 -7.08 21.68
N VAL A 142 11.42 -8.01 22.62
CA VAL A 142 10.50 -8.30 23.74
C VAL A 142 10.25 -7.03 24.57
N THR A 143 11.31 -6.28 24.88
CA THR A 143 11.18 -5.02 25.63
C THR A 143 10.34 -3.97 24.90
N LEU A 144 10.44 -3.90 23.57
CA LEU A 144 9.64 -2.99 22.75
C LEU A 144 8.17 -3.42 22.69
N ILE A 145 7.89 -4.72 22.56
CA ILE A 145 6.54 -5.26 22.61
C ILE A 145 5.86 -4.92 23.94
N ASP A 146 6.55 -5.11 25.07
CA ASP A 146 6.02 -4.74 26.40
C ASP A 146 5.72 -3.22 26.51
N ARG A 147 6.59 -2.39 25.92
CA ARG A 147 6.36 -0.94 25.87
C ARG A 147 5.15 -0.59 24.99
N LEU A 148 4.99 -1.25 23.85
CA LEU A 148 3.86 -1.06 22.95
C LEU A 148 2.54 -1.49 23.61
N GLU A 149 2.54 -2.55 24.40
CA GLU A 149 1.37 -2.98 25.17
C GLU A 149 0.87 -1.86 26.11
N SER A 150 1.79 -1.14 26.76
CA SER A 150 1.47 -0.02 27.66
C SER A 150 0.79 1.19 26.98
N VAL A 151 0.84 1.26 25.64
CA VAL A 151 0.23 2.32 24.81
C VAL A 151 -0.75 1.76 23.78
N SER A 152 -1.13 0.49 23.88
CA SER A 152 -2.02 -0.18 22.92
C SER A 152 -3.30 0.59 22.65
N GLY A 153 -3.98 1.06 23.71
CA GLY A 153 -5.24 1.80 23.65
C GLY A 153 -5.16 3.30 23.30
N VAL A 154 -3.97 3.81 22.94
CA VAL A 154 -3.77 5.26 22.76
C VAL A 154 -4.53 5.84 21.56
N GLU A 155 -4.72 5.04 20.50
CA GLU A 155 -5.41 5.48 19.29
C GLU A 155 -6.92 5.58 19.55
N GLU A 156 -7.50 4.65 20.31
CA GLU A 156 -8.89 4.70 20.74
C GLU A 156 -9.13 5.87 21.70
N GLU A 157 -8.21 6.11 22.65
CA GLU A 157 -8.25 7.29 23.53
C GLU A 157 -8.23 8.59 22.72
N TYR A 158 -7.36 8.66 21.70
CA TYR A 158 -7.26 9.82 20.80
C TYR A 158 -8.55 10.04 20.01
N GLN A 159 -9.08 8.98 19.39
CA GLN A 159 -10.28 9.06 18.58
C GLN A 159 -11.49 9.49 19.41
N ALA A 160 -11.68 8.91 20.59
CA ALA A 160 -12.75 9.30 21.50
C ALA A 160 -12.64 10.78 21.91
N LEU A 161 -11.42 11.27 22.12
CA LEU A 161 -11.18 12.66 22.49
C LEU A 161 -11.47 13.62 21.33
N ILE A 162 -11.05 13.28 20.11
CA ILE A 162 -11.34 14.02 18.89
C ILE A 162 -12.86 14.07 18.65
N THR A 163 -13.56 12.94 18.73
CA THR A 163 -15.03 12.89 18.57
C THR A 163 -15.73 13.81 19.56
N LEU A 164 -15.39 13.71 20.86
CA LEU A 164 -15.98 14.55 21.88
C LEU A 164 -15.71 16.04 21.63
N LYS A 165 -14.47 16.39 21.22
CA LYS A 165 -14.10 17.78 20.93
C LYS A 165 -14.89 18.31 19.74
N THR A 166 -14.98 17.53 18.66
CA THR A 166 -15.77 17.86 17.46
C THR A 166 -17.23 18.11 17.81
N GLU A 167 -17.87 17.25 18.61
CA GLU A 167 -19.27 17.46 19.05
C GLU A 167 -19.46 18.79 19.79
N LYS A 168 -18.53 19.15 20.68
CA LYS A 168 -18.61 20.42 21.43
C LYS A 168 -18.38 21.64 20.53
N LEU A 169 -17.43 21.57 19.61
CA LEU A 169 -17.16 22.66 18.67
C LEU A 169 -18.32 22.84 17.68
N GLN A 170 -18.82 21.74 17.12
CA GLN A 170 -19.98 21.77 16.24
C GLN A 170 -21.20 22.38 16.94
N GLY A 171 -21.49 22.07 18.20
CA GLY A 171 -22.64 22.66 18.91
C GLY A 171 -22.58 24.18 19.10
N ASN A 172 -21.37 24.77 19.13
CA ASN A 172 -21.17 26.14 19.63
C ASN A 172 -20.56 27.11 18.62
N ASN A 173 -19.95 26.63 17.53
CA ASN A 173 -19.29 27.49 16.54
C ASN A 173 -19.78 27.21 15.11
N ALA A 174 -20.47 28.20 14.52
CA ALA A 174 -21.01 28.10 13.17
C ALA A 174 -19.93 28.06 12.07
N ALA A 175 -18.88 28.87 12.19
CA ALA A 175 -17.78 28.91 11.22
C ALA A 175 -16.98 27.59 11.25
N PHE A 176 -16.76 27.02 12.44
CA PHE A 176 -16.16 25.69 12.57
C PHE A 176 -17.00 24.60 11.89
N ARG A 177 -18.34 24.59 12.12
CA ARG A 177 -19.24 23.62 11.48
C ARG A 177 -19.16 23.69 9.95
N GLU A 178 -19.21 24.90 9.40
CA GLU A 178 -19.18 25.12 7.96
C GLU A 178 -17.86 24.63 7.36
N LYS A 179 -16.72 25.00 7.97
CA LYS A 179 -15.40 24.55 7.50
C LYS A 179 -15.19 23.05 7.65
N LEU A 180 -15.68 22.45 8.74
CA LEU A 180 -15.62 21.01 8.94
C LEU A 180 -16.48 20.26 7.93
N TYR A 181 -17.66 20.78 7.58
CA TYR A 181 -18.50 20.21 6.54
C TYR A 181 -17.79 20.27 5.17
N GLU A 182 -17.23 21.43 4.79
CA GLU A 182 -16.47 21.59 3.54
C GLU A 182 -15.30 20.59 3.44
N LEU A 183 -14.52 20.44 4.51
CA LEU A 183 -13.40 19.49 4.52
C LEU A 183 -13.87 18.03 4.51
N SER A 184 -15.00 17.71 5.15
CA SER A 184 -15.53 16.34 5.15
C SER A 184 -16.12 15.95 3.81
N GLU A 185 -16.74 16.90 3.09
CA GLU A 185 -17.22 16.72 1.72
C GLU A 185 -16.03 16.47 0.78
N LYS A 186 -15.01 17.33 0.82
CA LYS A 186 -13.78 17.13 0.03
C LYS A 186 -13.08 15.82 0.33
N GLU A 187 -12.97 15.43 1.60
CA GLU A 187 -12.39 14.14 1.97
C GLU A 187 -13.18 12.97 1.38
N GLY A 188 -14.52 13.02 1.45
CA GLY A 188 -15.38 12.00 0.85
C GLY A 188 -15.22 11.92 -0.67
N ASP A 189 -15.21 13.07 -1.35
CA ASP A 189 -15.08 13.13 -2.80
C ASP A 189 -13.69 12.66 -3.27
N THR A 190 -12.61 13.15 -2.65
CA THR A 190 -11.25 12.72 -2.99
C THR A 190 -10.99 11.26 -2.60
N GLY A 191 -11.53 10.80 -1.47
CA GLY A 191 -11.41 9.40 -1.04
C GLY A 191 -12.10 8.43 -1.99
N ALA A 192 -13.33 8.73 -2.40
CA ALA A 192 -14.03 7.95 -3.43
C ALA A 192 -13.26 7.97 -4.76
N TYR A 193 -12.69 9.11 -5.14
CA TYR A 193 -11.90 9.18 -6.37
C TYR A 193 -10.64 8.31 -6.35
N VAL A 194 -9.94 8.27 -5.22
CA VAL A 194 -8.78 7.36 -5.03
C VAL A 194 -9.21 5.89 -5.14
N GLU A 195 -10.36 5.52 -4.57
CA GLU A 195 -10.90 4.15 -4.66
C GLU A 195 -11.18 3.75 -6.13
N GLU A 196 -11.83 4.62 -6.91
CA GLU A 196 -12.11 4.39 -8.33
C GLU A 196 -10.81 4.24 -9.17
N LEU A 197 -9.76 5.02 -8.84
CA LEU A 197 -8.44 4.89 -9.46
C LEU A 197 -7.80 3.53 -9.15
N GLU A 198 -7.94 3.04 -7.92
CA GLU A 198 -7.45 1.71 -7.52
C GLU A 198 -8.15 0.59 -8.28
N GLU A 199 -9.48 0.65 -8.40
CA GLU A 199 -10.28 -0.33 -9.14
C GLU A 199 -9.89 -0.36 -10.62
N ALA A 200 -9.70 0.81 -11.24
CA ALA A 200 -9.23 0.89 -12.62
C ALA A 200 -7.80 0.35 -12.81
N LEU A 201 -6.89 0.63 -11.88
CA LEU A 201 -5.53 0.08 -11.90
C LEU A 201 -5.55 -1.45 -11.77
N GLU A 202 -6.36 -2.00 -10.87
CA GLU A 202 -6.53 -3.45 -10.74
C GLU A 202 -7.08 -4.06 -12.04
N ALA A 203 -8.15 -3.48 -12.59
CA ALA A 203 -8.74 -3.95 -13.84
C ALA A 203 -7.74 -3.86 -15.01
N GLY A 204 -6.98 -2.77 -15.13
CA GLY A 204 -5.98 -2.61 -16.18
C GLY A 204 -4.79 -3.57 -16.04
N ASN A 205 -4.34 -3.88 -14.82
CA ASN A 205 -3.32 -4.93 -14.61
C ASN A 205 -3.83 -6.31 -15.06
N THR A 206 -5.10 -6.63 -14.81
CA THR A 206 -5.68 -7.90 -15.29
C THR A 206 -5.74 -7.96 -16.83
N VAL A 207 -5.85 -6.81 -17.50
CA VAL A 207 -5.74 -6.71 -18.97
C VAL A 207 -4.32 -7.02 -19.41
N ILE A 208 -3.29 -6.45 -18.78
CA ILE A 208 -1.89 -6.71 -19.11
C ILE A 208 -1.57 -8.20 -19.01
N ASP A 209 -2.01 -8.87 -17.94
CA ASP A 209 -1.81 -10.32 -17.77
C ASP A 209 -2.49 -11.13 -18.87
N ALA A 210 -3.74 -10.80 -19.22
CA ALA A 210 -4.46 -11.48 -20.28
C ALA A 210 -3.83 -11.25 -21.66
N LEU A 211 -3.36 -10.03 -21.96
CA LEU A 211 -2.63 -9.72 -23.18
C LEU A 211 -1.30 -10.47 -23.25
N ASN A 212 -0.58 -10.62 -22.14
CA ASN A 212 0.66 -11.42 -22.09
C ASN A 212 0.40 -12.89 -22.44
N GLN A 213 -0.67 -13.49 -21.92
CA GLN A 213 -1.05 -14.87 -22.25
C GLN A 213 -1.44 -15.02 -23.72
N ALA A 214 -2.16 -14.04 -24.27
CA ALA A 214 -2.50 -14.01 -25.69
C ALA A 214 -1.25 -13.89 -26.59
N ILE A 215 -0.31 -13.01 -26.22
CA ILE A 215 0.99 -12.86 -26.91
C ILE A 215 1.76 -14.18 -26.89
N ALA A 216 1.92 -14.81 -25.73
CA ALA A 216 2.65 -16.07 -25.60
C ALA A 216 2.04 -17.18 -26.48
N SER A 217 0.71 -17.30 -26.48
CA SER A 217 0.00 -18.29 -27.29
C SER A 217 0.13 -18.03 -28.80
N LEU A 218 0.14 -16.76 -29.21
CA LEU A 218 0.34 -16.37 -30.61
C LEU A 218 1.79 -16.55 -31.06
N ASP A 219 2.78 -16.22 -30.23
CA ASP A 219 4.20 -16.45 -30.50
C ASP A 219 4.47 -17.96 -30.68
N GLU A 220 3.83 -18.83 -29.87
CA GLU A 220 3.86 -20.28 -30.05
C GLU A 220 3.23 -20.71 -31.37
N ALA A 221 2.04 -20.18 -31.71
CA ALA A 221 1.35 -20.48 -32.96
C ALA A 221 2.14 -20.04 -34.21
N GLU A 222 2.80 -18.87 -34.17
CA GLU A 222 3.68 -18.36 -35.23
C GLU A 222 4.92 -19.25 -35.40
N SER A 223 5.56 -19.63 -34.29
CA SER A 223 6.75 -20.48 -34.28
C SER A 223 6.46 -21.87 -34.88
N TRP A 224 5.30 -22.47 -34.56
CA TRP A 224 4.88 -23.73 -35.16
C TRP A 224 4.53 -23.61 -36.66
N GLY A 225 3.97 -22.49 -37.09
CA GLY A 225 3.66 -22.21 -38.49
C GLY A 225 4.90 -22.16 -39.40
N THR A 226 6.06 -21.73 -38.87
CA THR A 226 7.33 -21.71 -39.62
C THR A 226 7.99 -23.08 -39.75
N PHE A 227 7.68 -24.02 -38.86
CA PHE A 227 8.21 -25.40 -38.87
C PHE A 227 7.60 -26.26 -40.01
N ASP A 228 6.42 -25.89 -40.50
CA ASP A 228 5.67 -26.58 -41.56
C ASP A 228 6.31 -26.50 -42.95
N LEU A 229 7.35 -25.66 -43.14
CA LEU A 229 8.10 -25.57 -44.39
C LEU A 229 9.12 -26.71 -44.61
N PHE A 230 9.37 -27.58 -43.62
CA PHE A 230 10.40 -28.64 -43.70
C PHE A 230 9.88 -30.09 -43.61
N GLY A 231 8.58 -30.34 -43.40
CA GLY A 231 8.11 -31.72 -43.19
C GLY A 231 6.60 -31.89 -43.28
N GLY A 232 6.05 -31.78 -44.49
CA GLY A 232 4.62 -31.91 -44.75
C GLY A 232 4.03 -33.29 -44.39
N GLY A 233 2.97 -33.28 -43.57
CA GLY A 233 2.12 -34.43 -43.30
C GLY A 233 0.94 -34.07 -42.39
N ALA A 234 -0.18 -34.79 -42.54
CA ALA A 234 -1.48 -34.56 -41.87
C ALA A 234 -1.48 -34.48 -40.33
N LEU A 235 -0.34 -34.73 -39.67
CA LEU A 235 -0.12 -34.50 -38.24
C LEU A 235 0.10 -33.01 -37.89
N SER A 236 0.57 -32.17 -38.82
CA SER A 236 0.80 -30.74 -38.54
C SER A 236 -0.51 -29.94 -38.41
N SER A 237 -1.57 -30.37 -39.09
CA SER A 237 -2.85 -29.65 -39.13
C SER A 237 -3.66 -29.73 -37.82
N ALA A 238 -3.53 -30.84 -37.08
CA ALA A 238 -4.24 -31.06 -35.81
C ALA A 238 -3.56 -30.33 -34.64
N VAL A 239 -2.22 -30.34 -34.61
CA VAL A 239 -1.43 -29.61 -33.62
C VAL A 239 -1.55 -28.10 -33.81
N LYS A 240 -1.62 -27.64 -35.07
CA LYS A 240 -1.87 -26.23 -35.41
C LYS A 240 -3.23 -25.71 -34.91
N HIS A 241 -4.27 -26.54 -34.91
CA HIS A 241 -5.57 -26.14 -34.37
C HIS A 241 -5.51 -25.90 -32.86
N ASP A 242 -4.84 -26.77 -32.11
CA ASP A 242 -4.77 -26.64 -30.64
C ASP A 242 -4.11 -25.34 -30.17
N TYR A 243 -3.03 -24.90 -30.84
CA TYR A 243 -2.38 -23.61 -30.53
C TYR A 243 -3.22 -22.40 -30.94
N ILE A 244 -3.91 -22.46 -32.09
CA ILE A 244 -4.80 -21.39 -32.54
C ILE A 244 -6.03 -21.29 -31.63
N ASP A 245 -6.59 -22.42 -31.20
CA ASP A 245 -7.74 -22.48 -30.29
C ASP A 245 -7.36 -21.89 -28.91
N LYS A 246 -6.16 -22.20 -28.40
CA LYS A 246 -5.63 -21.58 -27.17
C LYS A 246 -5.43 -20.07 -27.31
N ALA A 247 -4.80 -19.63 -28.39
CA ALA A 247 -4.65 -18.20 -28.66
C ALA A 247 -6.02 -17.49 -28.73
N THR A 248 -7.00 -18.16 -29.34
CA THR A 248 -8.39 -17.69 -29.42
C THR A 248 -9.02 -17.51 -28.05
N GLU A 249 -8.87 -18.49 -27.17
CA GLU A 249 -9.38 -18.42 -25.80
C GLU A 249 -8.74 -17.28 -25.00
N HIS A 250 -7.40 -17.16 -25.03
CA HIS A 250 -6.69 -16.09 -24.32
C HIS A 250 -7.05 -14.69 -24.84
N ILE A 251 -7.24 -14.53 -26.16
CA ILE A 251 -7.72 -13.27 -26.73
C ILE A 251 -9.14 -12.96 -26.24
N HIS A 252 -10.04 -13.94 -26.21
CA HIS A 252 -11.39 -13.74 -25.68
C HIS A 252 -11.33 -13.32 -24.19
N VAL A 253 -10.45 -13.91 -23.39
CA VAL A 253 -10.25 -13.49 -21.99
C VAL A 253 -9.77 -12.05 -21.93
N ALA A 254 -8.76 -11.67 -22.73
CA ALA A 254 -8.25 -10.30 -22.79
C ALA A 254 -9.32 -9.28 -23.17
N GLN A 255 -10.22 -9.62 -24.11
CA GLN A 255 -11.36 -8.78 -24.46
C GLN A 255 -12.34 -8.60 -23.30
N GLY A 256 -12.59 -9.67 -22.54
CA GLY A 256 -13.43 -9.61 -21.34
C GLY A 256 -12.86 -8.66 -20.29
N ARG A 257 -11.55 -8.77 -20.02
CA ARG A 257 -10.83 -7.88 -19.09
C ARG A 257 -10.81 -6.44 -19.58
N MET A 258 -10.60 -6.22 -20.88
CA MET A 258 -10.61 -4.88 -21.45
C MET A 258 -11.98 -4.20 -21.30
N ARG A 259 -13.08 -4.94 -21.44
CA ARG A 259 -14.43 -4.39 -21.23
C ARG A 259 -14.67 -3.99 -19.79
N HIS A 260 -14.11 -4.73 -18.85
CA HIS A 260 -14.19 -4.38 -17.43
C HIS A 260 -13.36 -3.13 -17.17
N PHE A 261 -12.11 -3.10 -17.62
CA PHE A 261 -11.25 -1.92 -17.49
C PHE A 261 -11.87 -0.65 -18.11
N GLN A 262 -12.53 -0.77 -19.26
CA GLN A 262 -13.28 0.35 -19.84
C GLN A 262 -14.39 0.89 -18.93
N LYS A 263 -15.07 0.02 -18.18
CA LYS A 263 -16.12 0.44 -17.24
C LYS A 263 -15.53 1.21 -16.07
N GLU A 264 -14.45 0.68 -15.48
CA GLU A 264 -13.77 1.38 -14.38
C GLU A 264 -13.26 2.77 -14.84
N LEU A 265 -12.74 2.87 -16.07
CA LEU A 265 -12.36 4.16 -16.66
C LEU A 265 -13.55 5.12 -16.86
N LEU A 266 -14.76 4.61 -17.10
CA LEU A 266 -15.98 5.42 -17.22
C LEU A 266 -16.52 5.85 -15.86
N ASP A 267 -16.29 5.06 -14.81
CA ASP A 267 -16.71 5.38 -13.45
C ASP A 267 -15.80 6.47 -12.85
N ILE A 268 -14.51 6.44 -13.17
CA ILE A 268 -13.58 7.58 -12.98
C ILE A 268 -14.12 8.87 -13.63
N ASP A 269 -14.61 8.84 -14.88
CA ASP A 269 -15.16 10.04 -15.56
C ASP A 269 -16.36 10.65 -14.84
N GLN A 270 -17.21 9.79 -14.28
CA GLN A 270 -18.42 10.19 -13.57
C GLN A 270 -18.13 10.77 -12.19
N THR A 271 -17.13 10.21 -11.50
CA THR A 271 -16.68 10.64 -10.18
C THR A 271 -15.80 11.90 -10.26
N ALA A 272 -14.99 12.04 -11.32
CA ALA A 272 -14.03 13.13 -11.50
C ALA A 272 -14.64 14.49 -11.88
N GLN A 273 -15.90 14.79 -11.53
CA GLN A 273 -16.65 16.00 -11.93
C GLN A 273 -15.75 17.25 -12.04
N LEU A 274 -15.25 17.48 -13.26
CA LEU A 274 -14.24 18.47 -13.65
C LEU A 274 -12.84 18.28 -13.03
N GLN A 275 -11.93 17.52 -13.67
CA GLN A 275 -10.50 17.91 -13.72
C GLN A 275 -9.54 17.22 -14.72
N ILE A 276 -9.86 16.09 -15.37
CA ILE A 276 -8.88 15.37 -16.21
C ILE A 276 -9.43 14.98 -17.59
N ASP A 277 -8.58 15.09 -18.61
CA ASP A 277 -8.86 14.66 -19.97
C ASP A 277 -8.60 13.15 -20.15
N ILE A 278 -9.50 12.31 -19.64
CA ILE A 278 -9.51 10.87 -19.94
C ILE A 278 -10.14 10.55 -21.31
N SER A 279 -10.47 11.58 -22.10
CA SER A 279 -11.06 11.39 -23.44
C SER A 279 -10.15 10.61 -24.37
N GLY A 280 -8.83 10.65 -24.16
CA GLY A 280 -7.87 9.81 -24.89
C GLY A 280 -8.06 8.32 -24.59
N LEU A 281 -8.31 7.98 -23.32
CA LEU A 281 -8.51 6.63 -22.81
C LEU A 281 -9.84 6.04 -23.30
N LEU A 282 -10.91 6.83 -23.27
CA LEU A 282 -12.24 6.42 -23.73
C LEU A 282 -12.27 6.22 -25.26
N LYS A 283 -11.63 7.10 -26.03
CA LYS A 283 -11.49 6.94 -27.50
C LYS A 283 -10.72 5.69 -27.88
N PHE A 284 -9.72 5.31 -27.07
CA PHE A 284 -8.97 4.08 -27.27
C PHE A 284 -9.87 2.84 -27.11
N ALA A 285 -10.68 2.79 -26.04
CA ALA A 285 -11.57 1.66 -25.79
C ALA A 285 -12.56 1.47 -26.95
N ASP A 286 -13.19 2.55 -27.43
CA ASP A 286 -14.10 2.51 -28.58
C ASP A 286 -13.40 1.98 -29.85
N PHE A 287 -12.20 2.48 -30.15
CA PHE A 287 -11.41 2.02 -31.29
C PHE A 287 -11.03 0.53 -31.20
N PHE A 288 -10.69 0.05 -29.99
CA PHE A 288 -10.32 -1.34 -29.75
C PHE A 288 -11.49 -2.31 -30.00
N PHE A 289 -12.69 -1.98 -29.50
CA PHE A 289 -13.86 -2.85 -29.65
C PHE A 289 -14.43 -2.86 -31.08
N ASP A 290 -14.38 -1.73 -31.79
CA ASP A 290 -14.95 -1.63 -33.13
C ASP A 290 -14.01 -2.18 -34.24
N GLY A 291 -12.69 -2.01 -34.10
CA GLY A 291 -11.73 -2.35 -35.15
C GLY A 291 -10.94 -3.64 -34.92
N PHE A 292 -10.39 -3.84 -33.72
CA PHE A 292 -9.41 -4.90 -33.48
C PHE A 292 -10.05 -6.28 -33.28
N ILE A 293 -11.15 -6.35 -32.53
CA ILE A 293 -11.83 -7.61 -32.19
C ILE A 293 -12.48 -8.26 -33.42
N VAL A 294 -13.03 -7.45 -34.31
CA VAL A 294 -13.80 -7.90 -35.47
C VAL A 294 -12.88 -8.43 -36.57
N ASP A 295 -11.71 -7.82 -36.77
CA ASP A 295 -10.80 -8.15 -37.88
C ASP A 295 -9.98 -9.45 -37.65
N TRP A 296 -9.76 -9.85 -36.40
CA TRP A 296 -9.00 -11.08 -36.07
C TRP A 296 -9.78 -12.39 -36.32
N MET A 297 -11.11 -12.35 -36.45
CA MET A 297 -11.93 -13.52 -36.80
C MET A 297 -11.68 -14.07 -38.22
N VAL A 298 -10.77 -13.46 -39.00
CA VAL A 298 -10.47 -13.85 -40.39
C VAL A 298 -9.09 -14.51 -40.49
N GLN A 299 -9.08 -15.72 -41.06
CA GLN A 299 -8.20 -16.85 -40.70
C GLN A 299 -6.73 -16.85 -41.22
N GLU A 300 -6.05 -15.71 -41.46
CA GLU A 300 -4.67 -15.75 -42.03
C GLU A 300 -3.68 -14.66 -41.53
N ARG A 301 -3.88 -14.00 -40.39
CA ARG A 301 -3.11 -12.80 -39.97
C ARG A 301 -2.46 -12.89 -38.57
N ILE A 302 -1.85 -14.02 -38.21
CA ILE A 302 -1.22 -14.25 -36.89
C ILE A 302 -0.19 -13.17 -36.53
N SER A 303 0.77 -12.87 -37.42
CA SER A 303 1.82 -11.88 -37.15
C SER A 303 1.28 -10.45 -36.99
N GLU A 304 0.26 -10.08 -37.77
CA GLU A 304 -0.40 -8.77 -37.64
C GLU A 304 -1.21 -8.67 -36.34
N SER A 305 -1.86 -9.76 -35.93
CA SER A 305 -2.60 -9.82 -34.67
C SER A 305 -1.67 -9.73 -33.47
N LEU A 306 -0.50 -10.37 -33.56
CA LEU A 306 0.55 -10.28 -32.56
C LEU A 306 1.11 -8.85 -32.44
N GLU A 307 1.41 -8.18 -33.56
CA GLU A 307 1.87 -6.78 -33.57
C GLU A 307 0.80 -5.86 -32.96
N ASN A 308 -0.47 -6.05 -33.34
CA ASN A 308 -1.58 -5.32 -32.79
C ASN A 308 -1.70 -5.53 -31.27
N ILE A 309 -1.70 -6.78 -30.76
CA ILE A 309 -1.81 -7.04 -29.31
C ILE A 309 -0.62 -6.44 -28.54
N LYS A 310 0.59 -6.47 -29.10
CA LYS A 310 1.77 -5.81 -28.50
C LYS A 310 1.58 -4.29 -28.42
N SER A 311 1.05 -3.67 -29.47
CA SER A 311 0.69 -2.25 -29.48
C SER A 311 -0.37 -1.93 -28.41
N GLN A 312 -1.41 -2.76 -28.30
CA GLN A 312 -2.49 -2.59 -27.33
C GLN A 312 -1.99 -2.70 -25.88
N LYS A 313 -1.11 -3.67 -25.61
CA LYS A 313 -0.41 -3.77 -24.33
C LYS A 313 0.38 -2.50 -24.03
N SER A 314 1.10 -1.96 -25.02
CA SER A 314 1.84 -0.71 -24.84
C SER A 314 0.92 0.46 -24.50
N THR A 315 -0.25 0.55 -25.13
CA THR A 315 -1.23 1.58 -24.80
C THR A 315 -1.75 1.42 -23.38
N VAL A 316 -2.25 0.24 -23.01
CA VAL A 316 -2.74 -0.02 -21.63
C VAL A 316 -1.67 0.29 -20.58
N THR A 317 -0.41 -0.05 -20.86
CA THR A 317 0.72 0.27 -19.96
C THR A 317 0.90 1.79 -19.79
N ALA A 318 0.74 2.57 -20.87
CA ALA A 318 0.80 4.02 -20.79
C ALA A 318 -0.36 4.61 -19.97
N ILE A 319 -1.58 4.07 -20.14
CA ILE A 319 -2.76 4.45 -19.36
C ILE A 319 -2.54 4.16 -17.88
N LEU A 320 -2.09 2.95 -17.54
CA LEU A 320 -1.81 2.55 -16.16
C LEU A 320 -0.82 3.51 -15.48
N ARG A 321 0.23 3.93 -16.20
CA ARG A 321 1.18 4.91 -15.68
C ARG A 321 0.54 6.27 -15.41
N GLU A 322 -0.34 6.74 -16.29
CA GLU A 322 -1.07 7.99 -16.07
C GLU A 322 -2.01 7.89 -14.85
N LEU A 323 -2.68 6.75 -14.68
CA LEU A 323 -3.52 6.49 -13.50
C LEU A 323 -2.71 6.37 -12.20
N GLU A 324 -1.52 5.77 -12.23
CA GLU A 324 -0.61 5.69 -11.08
C GLU A 324 -0.12 7.08 -10.65
N GLU A 325 0.30 7.92 -11.60
CA GLU A 325 0.72 9.30 -11.34
C GLU A 325 -0.42 10.13 -10.73
N GLU A 326 -1.63 10.01 -11.28
CA GLU A 326 -2.82 10.70 -10.74
C GLU A 326 -3.21 10.19 -9.35
N LYS A 327 -3.17 8.88 -9.14
CA LYS A 327 -3.46 8.27 -7.83
C LYS A 327 -2.52 8.82 -6.77
N GLU A 328 -1.22 8.86 -7.04
CA GLU A 328 -0.24 9.40 -6.08
C GLU A 328 -0.53 10.87 -5.75
N GLU A 329 -0.87 11.69 -6.74
CA GLU A 329 -1.26 13.09 -6.51
C GLU A 329 -2.51 13.19 -5.61
N LYS A 330 -3.54 12.39 -5.90
CA LYS A 330 -4.82 12.44 -5.16
C LYS A 330 -4.75 11.82 -3.78
N GLU A 331 -3.94 10.79 -3.57
CA GLU A 331 -3.64 10.26 -2.23
C GLU A 331 -2.94 11.30 -1.36
N ASN A 332 -2.00 12.06 -1.94
CA ASN A 332 -1.35 13.17 -1.25
C ASN A 332 -2.35 14.28 -0.92
N GLU A 333 -3.22 14.67 -1.85
CA GLU A 333 -4.29 15.64 -1.62
C GLU A 333 -5.24 15.19 -0.51
N HIS A 334 -5.73 13.94 -0.57
CA HIS A 334 -6.61 13.34 0.43
C HIS A 334 -5.96 13.34 1.83
N THR A 335 -4.68 12.98 1.89
CA THR A 335 -3.89 13.01 3.13
C THR A 335 -3.81 14.42 3.71
N LEU A 336 -3.53 15.43 2.87
CA LEU A 336 -3.47 16.82 3.30
C LEU A 336 -4.83 17.33 3.80
N ILE A 337 -5.94 16.92 3.18
CA ILE A 337 -7.30 17.25 3.63
C ILE A 337 -7.57 16.65 5.01
N ILE A 338 -7.22 15.37 5.22
CA ILE A 338 -7.36 14.70 6.53
C ILE A 338 -6.52 15.42 7.60
N GLU A 339 -5.31 15.83 7.27
CA GLU A 339 -4.43 16.60 8.16
C GLU A 339 -4.98 18.00 8.46
N GLU A 340 -5.53 18.70 7.47
CA GLU A 340 -6.17 20.00 7.67
C GLU A 340 -7.41 19.85 8.57
N ARG A 341 -8.25 18.85 8.32
CA ARG A 341 -9.44 18.56 9.15
C ARG A 341 -9.05 18.24 10.58
N THR A 342 -8.01 17.43 10.75
CA THR A 342 -7.48 17.08 12.08
C THR A 342 -6.93 18.32 12.79
N ARG A 343 -6.11 19.13 12.13
CA ARG A 343 -5.58 20.40 12.68
C ARG A 343 -6.69 21.38 13.04
N LEU A 344 -7.72 21.50 12.21
CA LEU A 344 -8.89 22.33 12.51
C LEU A 344 -9.54 21.92 13.84
N ILE A 345 -9.65 20.62 14.11
CA ILE A 345 -10.21 20.12 15.38
C ILE A 345 -9.20 20.33 16.51
N GLU A 346 -7.91 20.11 16.29
CA GLU A 346 -6.87 20.20 17.32
C GLU A 346 -6.56 21.64 17.78
N ASP A 347 -6.56 22.61 16.87
CA ASP A 347 -6.13 23.99 17.12
C ASP A 347 -7.25 24.88 17.69
N TYR A 348 -8.51 24.45 17.59
CA TYR A 348 -9.67 25.11 18.21
C TYR A 348 -9.75 24.87 19.72
#